data_AF-A0A183HXK8-F1
#
_entry.id   AF-A0A183HXK8-F1
#
_cell.length_a   1.000
_cell.length_b   1.000
_cell.length_c   1.000
_cell.angle_alpha   90.00
_cell.angle_beta   90.00
_cell.angle_gamma   90.00
#
_symmetry.space_group_name_H-M   'P 1'
#
loop_
_entity.id
_entity.type
_entity.pdbx_description
1 polymer ?
#
loop_
_entity_poly.entity_id
_entity_poly.type
_entity_poly.pdbx_seq_one_letter_code
_entity_poly.pdbx_strand_id
1 'polypeptide(L)'
;MPYNNPEVREMENVAVLGIGTARGLANVISTIWKKNLINEDVWKRLSEPVEYGRDRVSCIKDYRGHGFHYVPHPIRRNVRSHIKIKQNY
;
A
#
# COMPACT_ATOMS: atom_id res chain seq x y z
N MET A 1 -15.17 -1.88 17.88
CA MET A 1 -16.16 -0.98 17.25
C MET A 1 -17.02 -1.79 16.29
N PRO A 2 -18.35 -1.65 16.27
CA PRO A 2 -19.18 -2.35 15.30
C PRO A 2 -19.14 -1.62 13.95
N TYR A 3 -18.15 -1.94 13.11
CA TYR A 3 -17.97 -1.35 11.76
C TYR A 3 -19.12 -1.65 10.76
N ASN A 4 -20.16 -2.37 11.21
CA ASN A 4 -21.38 -2.65 10.45
C ASN A 4 -22.52 -1.65 10.77
N ASN A 5 -22.29 -0.65 11.62
CA ASN A 5 -23.25 0.44 11.83
C ASN A 5 -23.23 1.37 10.57
N PRO A 6 -24.38 1.61 9.91
CA PRO A 6 -24.48 2.58 8.80
C PRO A 6 -23.91 3.96 9.11
N GLU A 7 -24.17 4.50 10.30
CA GLU A 7 -23.67 5.82 10.72
C GLU A 7 -22.14 5.87 10.75
N VAL A 8 -21.50 4.74 11.09
CA VAL A 8 -20.04 4.63 11.09
C VAL A 8 -19.50 4.51 9.66
N ARG A 9 -20.24 3.89 8.73
CA ARG A 9 -19.81 3.76 7.32
C ARG A 9 -19.88 5.07 6.55
N GLU A 10 -20.84 5.92 6.89
CA GLU A 10 -21.03 7.23 6.26
C GLU A 10 -20.00 8.26 6.74
N MET A 11 -19.32 8.00 7.85
CA MET A 11 -18.26 8.86 8.35
C MET A 11 -17.02 8.80 7.44
N GLU A 12 -16.53 9.95 6.99
CA GLU A 12 -15.30 10.03 6.21
C GLU A 12 -14.06 9.78 7.09
N ASN A 13 -13.53 8.56 7.03
CA ASN A 13 -12.22 8.24 7.60
C ASN A 13 -11.38 7.40 6.63
N VAL A 14 -10.53 8.10 5.89
CA VAL A 14 -9.64 7.52 4.86
C VAL A 14 -8.63 6.51 5.41
N ALA A 15 -8.37 6.50 6.73
CA ALA A 15 -7.39 5.60 7.32
C ALA A 15 -7.92 4.16 7.55
N VAL A 16 -9.24 3.97 7.68
CA VAL A 16 -9.80 2.67 8.12
C VAL A 16 -11.18 2.31 7.55
N LEU A 17 -11.95 3.28 7.03
CA LEU A 17 -13.34 3.06 6.60
C LEU A 17 -13.51 2.83 5.09
N GLY A 18 -12.44 2.52 4.36
CA GLY A 18 -12.54 2.20 2.93
C GLY A 18 -13.37 0.94 2.67
N ILE A 19 -14.45 1.07 1.89
CA ILE A 19 -15.28 -0.05 1.45
C ILE A 19 -14.93 -0.38 0.00
N GLY A 20 -14.50 -1.62 -0.25
CA GLY A 20 -14.12 -2.06 -1.58
C GLY A 20 -14.13 -3.58 -1.74
N THR A 21 -14.02 -4.03 -2.99
CA THR A 21 -13.85 -5.45 -3.32
C THR A 21 -12.41 -5.73 -3.72
N ALA A 22 -11.97 -6.99 -3.61
CA ALA A 22 -10.64 -7.40 -4.07
C ALA A 22 -10.41 -7.04 -5.55
N ARG A 23 -11.43 -7.21 -6.40
CA ARG A 23 -11.40 -6.82 -7.82
C ARG A 23 -11.26 -5.30 -7.99
N GLY A 24 -12.00 -4.52 -7.21
CA GLY A 24 -11.91 -3.06 -7.22
C GLY A 24 -10.51 -2.57 -6.88
N LEU A 25 -9.93 -3.11 -5.80
CA LEU A 25 -8.57 -2.77 -5.39
C LEU A 25 -7.53 -3.12 -6.47
N ALA A 26 -7.60 -4.34 -7.04
CA ALA A 26 -6.70 -4.74 -8.12
C ALA A 26 -6.83 -3.85 -9.36
N ASN A 27 -8.05 -3.44 -9.72
CA ASN A 27 -8.30 -2.55 -10.85
C ASN A 27 -7.73 -1.15 -10.62
N VAL A 28 -7.82 -0.60 -9.40
CA VAL A 28 -7.22 0.69 -9.05
C VAL A 28 -5.71 0.64 -9.27
N ILE A 29 -5.03 -0.34 -8.70
CA ILE A 29 -3.57 -0.49 -8.83
C ILE A 29 -3.17 -0.67 -10.31
N SER A 30 -3.89 -1.53 -11.06
CA SER A 30 -3.62 -1.73 -12.49
C SER A 30 -3.83 -0.45 -13.31
N THR A 31 -4.87 0.34 -12.98
CA THR A 31 -5.18 1.59 -13.68
C THR A 31 -4.12 2.65 -13.43
N ILE A 32 -3.67 2.80 -12.18
CA ILE A 32 -2.60 3.75 -11.83
C ILE A 32 -1.35 3.50 -12.68
N TRP A 33 -0.94 2.23 -12.85
CA TRP A 33 0.22 1.91 -13.70
C TRP A 33 -0.07 2.10 -15.18
N LYS A 34 -1.17 1.56 -15.71
CA LYS A 34 -1.45 1.59 -17.15
C LYS A 34 -1.67 3.00 -17.68
N LYS A 35 -2.24 3.89 -16.85
CA LYS A 35 -2.54 5.27 -17.23
C LYS A 35 -1.49 6.26 -16.74
N ASN A 36 -0.40 5.81 -16.12
CA ASN A 36 0.65 6.66 -15.55
C ASN A 36 0.07 7.80 -14.67
N LEU A 37 -0.86 7.47 -13.78
CA LEU A 37 -1.57 8.47 -12.95
C LEU A 37 -0.68 9.11 -11.87
N ILE A 38 0.52 8.58 -11.66
CA ILE A 38 1.50 9.07 -10.68
C ILE A 38 2.80 9.32 -11.45
N ASN A 39 3.39 10.50 -11.23
CA ASN A 39 4.67 10.89 -11.82
C ASN A 39 5.80 9.93 -11.38
N GLU A 40 6.75 9.65 -12.28
CA GLU A 40 7.92 8.81 -12.02
C GLU A 40 8.72 9.25 -10.79
N ASP A 41 8.88 10.56 -10.56
CA ASP A 41 9.59 11.06 -9.36
C ASP A 41 8.86 10.70 -8.06
N VAL A 42 7.53 10.76 -8.09
CA VAL A 42 6.69 10.36 -6.95
C VAL A 42 6.78 8.84 -6.78
N TRP A 43 6.75 8.08 -7.87
CA TRP A 43 6.94 6.64 -7.84
C TRP A 43 8.28 6.23 -7.25
N LYS A 44 9.36 6.93 -7.60
CA LYS A 44 10.69 6.68 -7.04
C LYS A 44 10.68 6.85 -5.53
N ARG A 45 10.09 7.94 -5.03
CA ARG A 45 9.94 8.19 -3.58
C ARG A 45 9.08 7.10 -2.91
N LEU A 46 7.94 6.75 -3.50
CA LEU A 46 7.05 5.69 -2.99
C LEU A 46 7.66 4.28 -3.05
N SER A 47 8.72 4.08 -3.83
CA SER A 47 9.37 2.76 -3.96
C SER A 47 10.41 2.48 -2.88
N GLU A 48 10.82 3.50 -2.13
CA GLU A 48 11.87 3.42 -1.12
C GLU A 48 11.26 3.60 0.29
N PRO A 49 11.59 2.72 1.25
CA PRO A 49 11.16 2.93 2.63
C PRO A 49 11.89 4.13 3.23
N VAL A 50 11.19 4.87 4.09
CA VAL A 50 11.73 5.99 4.84
C VAL A 50 12.48 5.50 6.07
N GLU A 51 11.99 4.45 6.72
CA GLU A 51 12.60 3.91 7.94
C GLU A 51 12.51 2.39 8.05
N TYR A 52 13.41 1.83 8.87
CA TYR A 52 13.33 0.48 9.40
C TYR A 52 13.31 0.57 10.92
N GLY A 53 12.20 0.19 11.54
CA GLY A 53 11.98 0.47 12.96
C GLY A 53 11.06 -0.55 13.60
N ARG A 54 11.07 -0.56 14.93
CA ARG A 54 10.06 -1.27 15.71
C ARG A 54 8.98 -0.27 16.08
N ASP A 55 7.77 -0.56 15.64
CA ASP A 55 6.61 0.23 16.00
C ASP A 55 6.18 -0.06 17.42
N ARG A 56 5.86 0.99 18.18
CA ARG A 56 5.54 0.87 19.60
C ARG A 56 4.12 0.36 19.86
N VAL A 57 3.21 0.52 18.90
CA VAL A 57 1.79 0.20 19.05
C VAL A 57 1.53 -1.24 18.61
N SER A 58 1.82 -1.54 17.35
CA SER A 58 1.74 -2.87 16.73
C SER A 58 2.85 -3.82 17.18
N CYS A 59 3.94 -3.33 17.78
CA CYS A 59 5.11 -4.11 18.19
C CYS A 59 5.85 -4.83 17.04
N ILE A 60 5.47 -4.59 15.78
CA ILE A 60 6.08 -5.17 14.58
C ILE A 60 7.35 -4.41 14.20
N LYS A 61 8.34 -5.13 13.67
CA LYS A 61 9.57 -4.56 13.12
C LYS A 61 9.61 -4.77 11.61
N ASP A 62 9.62 -3.69 10.86
CA ASP A 62 9.48 -3.72 9.40
C ASP A 62 9.95 -2.40 8.76
N TYR A 63 10.02 -2.40 7.43
CA TYR A 63 10.33 -1.21 6.65
C TYR A 63 9.04 -0.45 6.34
N ARG A 64 9.02 0.87 6.52
CA ARG A 64 7.83 1.71 6.33
C ARG A 64 8.15 3.03 5.64
N GLY A 65 7.13 3.64 5.04
CA GLY A 65 7.26 4.92 4.35
C GLY A 65 6.02 5.27 3.54
N HIS A 66 5.60 6.54 3.60
CA HIS A 66 4.52 7.11 2.77
C HIS A 66 3.18 6.36 2.86
N GLY A 67 2.86 5.75 4.01
CA GLY A 67 1.63 4.96 4.21
C GLY A 67 1.72 3.50 3.75
N PHE A 68 2.89 3.03 3.31
CA PHE A 68 3.11 1.66 2.89
C PHE A 68 4.09 0.92 3.82
N HIS A 69 3.90 -0.39 3.89
CA HIS A 69 4.84 -1.33 4.50
C HIS A 69 5.66 -2.00 3.40
N TYR A 70 6.94 -2.28 3.63
CA TYR A 70 7.82 -2.86 2.60
C TYR A 70 8.39 -4.19 3.10
N VAL A 71 8.29 -5.23 2.28
CA VAL A 71 8.75 -6.58 2.62
C VAL A 71 9.67 -7.08 1.52
N PRO A 72 10.82 -7.71 1.82
CA PRO A 72 11.64 -8.36 0.81
C PRO A 72 10.82 -9.39 0.02
N HIS A 73 10.96 -9.38 -1.30
CA HIS A 73 10.28 -10.36 -2.14
C HIS A 73 10.78 -11.77 -1.80
N PRO A 74 9.90 -12.75 -1.55
CA PRO A 74 10.28 -14.05 -0.97
C PRO A 74 11.31 -14.83 -1.79
N ILE A 75 11.31 -14.62 -3.12
CA ILE A 75 12.19 -15.35 -4.06
C ILE A 75 13.27 -14.44 -4.68
N ARG A 76 13.08 -13.11 -4.68
CA ARG A 76 13.95 -12.19 -5.42
C ARG A 76 14.82 -11.41 -4.45
N ARG A 77 16.07 -11.84 -4.30
CA ARG A 77 17.09 -11.09 -3.57
C ARG A 77 17.27 -9.71 -4.21
N ASN A 78 17.32 -8.67 -3.39
CA ASN A 78 17.43 -7.24 -3.76
C ASN A 78 16.17 -6.56 -4.32
N VAL A 79 14.98 -7.18 -4.20
CA VAL A 79 13.71 -6.50 -4.45
C VAL A 79 12.96 -6.38 -3.12
N ARG A 80 12.85 -5.16 -2.57
CA ARG A 80 11.88 -4.87 -1.50
C ARG A 80 10.53 -4.64 -2.18
N SER A 81 9.63 -5.59 -2.06
CA SER A 81 8.27 -5.49 -2.58
C SER A 81 7.38 -4.74 -1.60
N HIS A 82 6.68 -3.73 -2.09
CA HIS A 82 5.23 -3.72 -1.86
C HIS A 82 4.48 -3.97 -3.17
N ILE A 83 4.94 -3.42 -4.30
CA ILE A 83 4.64 -4.00 -5.61
C ILE A 83 5.77 -3.72 -6.62
N LYS A 84 6.37 -4.78 -7.19
CA LYS A 84 7.01 -4.74 -8.53
C LYS A 84 6.32 -5.76 -9.44
N ILE A 85 5.14 -5.43 -9.94
CA ILE A 85 4.53 -6.06 -11.13
C ILE A 85 4.83 -5.15 -12.34
N LYS A 86 6.10 -4.80 -12.52
CA LYS A 86 6.66 -4.62 -13.86
C LYS A 86 7.55 -5.84 -14.09
N GLN A 87 6.91 -6.99 -14.26
CA GLN A 87 7.52 -8.06 -15.01
C GLN A 87 6.80 -8.08 -16.35
N ASN A 88 7.54 -7.67 -17.36
CA ASN A 88 7.30 -7.82 -18.78
C ASN A 88 6.21 -8.86 -19.10
N TYR A 89 5.07 -8.36 -19.55
CA TYR A 89 4.41 -8.95 -20.72
C TYR A 89 4.84 -8.12 -21.91
#